data_AF-A0A6A6HQC7-F1
#
_entry.id   AF-A0A6A6HQC7-F1
#
_cell.length_a   1.000
_cell.length_b   1.000
_cell.length_c   1.000
_cell.angle_alpha   90.00
_cell.angle_beta   90.00
_cell.angle_gamma   90.00
#
_symmetry.space_group_name_H-M   'P 1'
#
loop_
_entity.id
_entity.type
_entity.pdbx_description
1 polymer ?
#
loop_
_entity_poly.entity_id
_entity_poly.type
_entity_poly.pdbx_seq_one_letter_code
_entity_poly.pdbx_strand_id
1 'polypeptide(L)'
;MADAALGPQPDFTVMAVGCEETANTLTNTANTFANTFNNMAAQIRNCQNLPTVRSDNDIATALRGIGEQLNDIKGDIRQLDARVGRLEQGMKSGFRRVDVQLLNQQARLENSQNIAGNVDENLTPLYSLTAADAQPQVIPDFPSRIDDISQMDGGRVNELLRHLEQGTTGNLGQRRTRLKRAVGGYIRATGPFAKV
;
A
#
# COMPACT_ATOMS: atom_id res chain seq x y z
N MET A 1 -26.63 22.14 14.36
CA MET A 1 -26.03 21.17 13.44
C MET A 1 -24.60 21.63 13.22
N ALA A 2 -23.66 20.96 13.89
CA ALA A 2 -22.25 21.36 13.89
C ALA A 2 -21.58 20.71 12.68
N ASP A 3 -21.08 21.55 11.79
CA ASP A 3 -20.31 21.20 10.62
C ASP A 3 -18.93 20.73 11.09
N ALA A 4 -18.70 19.42 11.06
CA ALA A 4 -17.42 18.83 11.43
C ALA A 4 -16.47 19.00 10.24
N ALA A 5 -15.81 20.15 10.19
CA ALA A 5 -14.73 20.44 9.26
C ALA A 5 -13.65 19.35 9.39
N LEU A 6 -13.55 18.50 8.37
CA LEU A 6 -12.41 17.62 8.15
C LEU A 6 -11.15 18.50 8.12
N GLY A 7 -10.31 18.37 9.14
CA GLY A 7 -9.02 19.06 9.20
C GLY A 7 -8.17 18.75 7.96
N PRO A 8 -7.18 19.60 7.65
CA PRO A 8 -6.33 19.44 6.48
C PRO A 8 -5.70 18.04 6.50
N GLN A 9 -5.96 17.25 5.45
CA GLN A 9 -5.26 16.00 5.27
C GLN A 9 -3.77 16.31 5.12
N PRO A 10 -2.88 15.61 5.83
CA PRO A 10 -1.45 15.81 5.69
C PRO A 10 -1.03 15.57 4.24
N ASP A 11 -0.33 16.55 3.65
CA ASP A 11 0.19 16.45 2.29
C ASP A 11 1.39 15.49 2.28
N PHE A 12 1.09 14.22 2.05
CA PHE A 12 2.08 13.14 2.03
C PHE A 12 3.07 13.25 0.85
N THR A 13 2.77 14.08 -0.15
CA THR A 13 3.70 14.39 -1.24
C THR A 13 4.95 15.06 -0.69
N VAL A 14 4.79 15.98 0.26
CA VAL A 14 5.90 16.66 0.93
C VAL A 14 6.75 15.69 1.75
N MET A 15 6.12 14.68 2.36
CA MET A 15 6.82 13.70 3.20
C MET A 15 7.64 12.71 2.36
N ALA A 16 7.12 12.26 1.21
CA ALA A 16 7.86 11.40 0.28
C ALA A 16 9.06 12.13 -0.36
N VAL A 17 8.85 13.38 -0.81
CA VAL A 17 9.94 14.23 -1.34
C VAL A 17 11.01 14.47 -0.28
N GLY A 18 10.61 14.72 0.98
CA GLY A 18 11.55 14.89 2.09
C GLY A 18 12.40 13.65 2.37
N CYS A 19 11.84 12.44 2.28
CA CYS A 19 12.59 11.20 2.44
C CYS A 19 13.61 10.99 1.30
N GLU A 20 13.22 11.25 0.05
CA GLU A 20 14.09 11.14 -1.12
C GLU A 20 15.23 12.16 -1.07
N GLU A 21 14.95 13.42 -0.71
CA GLU A 21 15.94 14.48 -0.55
C GLU A 21 16.95 14.17 0.57
N THR A 22 16.47 13.61 1.69
CA THR A 22 17.33 13.22 2.82
C THR A 22 18.23 12.03 2.45
N ALA A 23 17.70 11.03 1.73
CA ALA A 23 18.46 9.87 1.27
C ALA A 23 19.55 10.26 0.24
N ASN A 24 19.22 11.16 -0.69
CA ASN A 24 20.16 11.70 -1.66
C ASN A 24 21.28 12.51 -0.98
N THR A 25 20.92 13.34 0.01
CA THR A 25 21.89 14.13 0.78
C THR A 25 22.83 13.23 1.58
N LEU A 26 22.32 12.18 2.21
CA LEU A 26 23.12 11.21 2.96
C LEU A 26 24.08 10.45 2.04
N THR A 27 23.60 10.02 0.87
CA THR A 27 24.41 9.32 -0.14
C THR A 27 25.54 10.20 -0.68
N ASN A 28 25.24 11.46 -0.99
CA ASN A 28 26.24 12.43 -1.47
C ASN A 28 27.29 12.73 -0.39
N THR A 29 26.87 12.83 0.87
CA THR A 29 27.79 13.05 2.01
C THR A 29 28.71 11.85 2.20
N ALA A 30 28.17 10.62 2.16
CA ALA A 30 28.96 9.39 2.26
C ALA A 30 29.97 9.24 1.13
N ASN A 31 29.58 9.58 -0.11
CA ASN A 31 30.48 9.56 -1.27
C ASN A 31 31.60 10.61 -1.14
N THR A 32 31.27 11.82 -0.69
CA THR A 32 32.26 12.88 -0.46
C THR A 32 33.26 12.48 0.62
N PHE A 33 32.78 11.86 1.70
CA PHE A 33 33.63 11.36 2.77
C PHE A 33 34.57 10.26 2.27
N ALA A 34 34.04 9.27 1.53
CA ALA A 34 34.83 8.19 0.95
C ALA A 34 35.93 8.71 0.00
N ASN A 35 35.61 9.70 -0.83
CA ASN A 35 36.58 10.33 -1.73
C ASN A 35 37.69 11.07 -0.96
N THR A 36 37.31 11.82 0.09
CA THR A 36 38.26 12.53 0.95
C THR A 36 39.19 11.53 1.65
N PHE A 37 38.65 10.40 2.11
CA PHE A 37 39.43 9.33 2.74
C PHE A 37 40.42 8.66 1.80
N ASN A 38 39.99 8.32 0.59
CA ASN A 38 40.88 7.74 -0.43
C ASN A 38 42.04 8.69 -0.77
N ASN A 39 41.77 9.99 -0.84
CA ASN A 39 42.79 11.01 -1.08
C ASN A 39 43.80 11.11 0.09
N MET A 40 43.31 11.09 1.34
CA MET A 40 44.19 11.08 2.52
C MET A 40 45.04 9.80 2.58
N ALA A 41 44.44 8.63 2.34
CA ALA A 41 45.16 7.36 2.32
C ALA A 41 46.26 7.35 1.24
N ALA A 42 46.00 7.94 0.07
CA ALA A 42 46.99 8.09 -1.00
C ALA A 42 48.14 9.02 -0.59
N GLN A 43 47.85 10.16 0.06
CA GLN A 43 48.88 11.07 0.56
C GLN A 43 49.76 10.41 1.63
N ILE A 44 49.17 9.63 2.55
CA ILE A 44 49.94 8.91 3.57
C ILE A 44 50.84 7.85 2.92
N ARG A 45 50.37 7.10 1.92
CA ARG A 45 51.23 6.16 1.17
C ARG A 45 52.41 6.87 0.51
N ASN A 46 52.21 8.07 -0.03
CA ASN A 46 53.31 8.85 -0.62
C ASN A 46 54.34 9.30 0.43
N CYS A 47 53.94 9.46 1.70
CA CYS A 47 54.83 9.80 2.81
C CYS A 47 55.53 8.59 3.46
N GLN A 48 55.16 7.34 3.11
CA GLN A 48 55.74 6.12 3.70
C GLN A 48 57.24 5.89 3.40
N ASN A 49 57.83 6.66 2.48
CA ASN A 49 59.27 6.59 2.18
C ASN A 49 60.15 7.34 3.20
N LEU A 50 59.56 8.02 4.19
CA LEU A 50 60.30 8.69 5.26
C LEU A 50 60.60 7.69 6.41
N PRO A 51 61.87 7.53 6.85
CA PRO A 51 62.26 6.57 7.89
C PRO A 51 61.48 6.71 9.21
N THR A 52 61.04 7.92 9.55
CA THR A 52 60.27 8.23 10.76
C THR A 52 58.84 7.68 10.72
N VAL A 53 58.25 7.52 9.53
CA VAL A 53 56.85 7.07 9.34
C VAL A 53 56.73 5.54 9.44
N ARG A 54 57.83 4.79 9.34
CA ARG A 54 57.84 3.32 9.55
C ARG A 54 57.50 2.90 10.99
N SER A 55 57.68 3.79 11.97
CA SER A 55 57.33 3.55 13.38
C SER A 55 55.85 3.79 13.69
N ASP A 56 55.15 4.60 12.88
CA ASP A 56 53.79 5.08 13.16
C ASP A 56 52.74 4.36 12.30
N ASN A 57 52.77 3.03 12.32
CA ASN A 57 51.84 2.15 11.61
C ASN A 57 50.40 2.21 12.16
N ASP A 58 50.20 2.91 13.28
CA ASP A 58 48.91 3.11 13.95
C ASP A 58 47.96 3.93 13.08
N ILE A 59 48.45 4.91 12.32
CA ILE A 59 47.62 5.74 11.43
C ILE A 59 47.09 4.90 10.27
N ALA A 60 47.94 4.06 9.66
CA ALA A 60 47.52 3.17 8.59
C ALA A 60 46.51 2.12 9.06
N THR A 61 46.66 1.64 10.31
CA THR A 61 45.73 0.70 10.95
C THR A 61 44.40 1.37 11.27
N ALA A 62 44.43 2.59 11.83
CA ALA A 62 43.22 3.39 12.08
C ALA A 62 42.46 3.70 10.79
N LEU A 63 43.16 4.07 9.70
CA LEU A 63 42.53 4.30 8.40
C LEU A 63 41.90 3.03 7.82
N ARG A 64 42.51 1.86 8.01
CA ARG A 64 41.93 0.59 7.59
C ARG A 64 40.65 0.28 8.38
N GLY A 65 40.68 0.47 9.70
CA GLY A 65 39.49 0.31 10.55
C GLY A 65 38.36 1.27 10.18
N ILE A 66 38.67 2.51 9.81
CA ILE A 66 37.65 3.45 9.30
C ILE A 66 37.11 3.00 7.94
N GLY A 67 37.97 2.48 7.05
CA GLY A 67 37.53 1.92 5.77
C GLY A 67 36.55 0.75 5.92
N GLU A 68 36.80 -0.13 6.89
CA GLU A 68 35.90 -1.23 7.25
C GLU A 68 34.57 -0.70 7.81
N GLN A 69 34.61 0.23 8.77
CA GLN A 69 33.40 0.87 9.31
C GLN A 69 32.57 1.57 8.24
N LEU A 70 33.19 2.23 7.26
CA LEU A 70 32.48 2.86 6.15
C LEU A 70 31.82 1.85 5.22
N ASN A 71 32.45 0.69 5.00
CA ASN A 71 31.86 -0.38 4.21
C ASN A 71 30.64 -0.98 4.91
N ASP A 72 30.71 -1.15 6.24
CA ASP A 72 29.60 -1.63 7.06
C ASP A 72 28.43 -0.63 7.01
N ILE A 73 28.70 0.66 7.24
CA ILE A 73 27.69 1.73 7.14
C ILE A 73 27.03 1.73 5.76
N LYS A 74 27.81 1.55 4.68
CA LYS A 74 27.27 1.47 3.32
C LYS A 74 26.36 0.25 3.13
N GLY A 75 26.66 -0.86 3.80
CA GLY A 75 25.79 -2.04 3.86
C GLY A 75 24.47 -1.73 4.55
N ASP A 76 24.53 -1.12 5.73
CA ASP A 76 23.37 -0.75 6.54
C ASP A 76 22.45 0.24 5.81
N ILE A 77 23.02 1.25 5.14
CA ILE A 77 22.25 2.22 4.33
C ILE A 77 21.47 1.52 3.21
N ARG A 78 22.09 0.57 2.50
CA ARG A 78 21.40 -0.20 1.44
C ARG A 78 20.28 -1.05 2.00
N GLN A 79 20.48 -1.65 3.18
CA GLN A 79 19.43 -2.43 3.84
C GLN A 79 18.27 -1.54 4.28
N LEU A 80 18.57 -0.33 4.79
CA LEU A 80 17.58 0.65 5.18
C LEU A 80 16.77 1.15 3.98
N ASP A 81 17.42 1.48 2.88
CA ASP A 81 16.79 1.89 1.62
C ASP A 81 15.81 0.82 1.12
N ALA A 82 16.22 -0.45 1.11
CA ALA A 82 15.36 -1.57 0.75
C ALA A 82 14.15 -1.74 1.70
N ARG A 83 14.32 -1.43 3.00
CA ARG A 83 13.22 -1.46 3.98
C ARG A 83 12.24 -0.32 3.75
N VAL A 84 12.75 0.89 3.49
CA VAL A 84 11.94 2.08 3.20
C VAL A 84 11.12 1.85 1.93
N GLY A 85 11.72 1.36 0.84
CA GLY A 85 10.99 1.07 -0.39
C GLY A 85 9.84 0.05 -0.21
N ARG A 86 10.05 -0.97 0.63
CA ARG A 86 8.96 -1.92 0.98
C ARG A 86 7.85 -1.26 1.80
N LEU A 87 8.19 -0.37 2.73
CA LEU A 87 7.21 0.38 3.52
C LEU A 87 6.38 1.31 2.63
N GLU A 88 7.02 2.06 1.73
CA GLU A 88 6.34 2.94 0.79
C GLU A 88 5.37 2.17 -0.10
N GLN A 89 5.78 1.01 -0.62
CA GLN A 89 4.92 0.15 -1.41
C GLN A 89 3.73 -0.38 -0.59
N GLY A 90 3.98 -0.80 0.66
CA GLY A 90 2.94 -1.25 1.59
C GLY A 90 1.93 -0.14 1.91
N MET A 91 2.40 1.09 2.17
CA MET A 91 1.57 2.25 2.43
C MET A 91 0.71 2.62 1.21
N LYS A 92 1.31 2.70 0.01
CA LYS A 92 0.58 2.96 -1.24
C LYS A 92 -0.53 1.93 -1.47
N SER A 93 -0.24 0.65 -1.26
CA SER A 93 -1.25 -0.42 -1.36
C SER A 93 -2.34 -0.30 -0.29
N GLY A 94 -1.98 0.11 0.93
CA GLY A 94 -2.91 0.32 2.04
C GLY A 94 -3.89 1.46 1.77
N PHE A 95 -3.39 2.62 1.36
CA PHE A 95 -4.23 3.77 1.03
C PHE A 95 -5.20 3.47 -0.11
N ARG A 96 -4.72 2.85 -1.19
CA ARG A 96 -5.60 2.41 -2.29
C ARG A 96 -6.75 1.53 -1.80
N ARG A 97 -6.47 0.59 -0.88
CA ARG A 97 -7.49 -0.30 -0.34
C ARG A 97 -8.54 0.47 0.46
N VAL A 98 -8.13 1.50 1.20
CA VAL A 98 -9.05 2.39 1.93
C VAL A 98 -9.93 3.18 0.96
N ASP A 99 -9.36 3.74 -0.11
CA ASP A 99 -10.12 4.50 -1.11
C ASP A 99 -11.19 3.62 -1.79
N VAL A 100 -10.82 2.40 -2.21
CA VAL A 100 -11.76 1.44 -2.79
C VAL A 100 -12.83 1.03 -1.78
N GLN A 101 -12.48 0.85 -0.50
CA GLN A 101 -13.45 0.56 0.55
C GLN A 101 -14.45 1.70 0.74
N LEU A 102 -14.00 2.95 0.72
CA LEU A 102 -14.86 4.13 0.85
C LEU A 102 -15.83 4.24 -0.34
N LEU A 103 -15.33 4.09 -1.57
CA LEU A 103 -16.17 4.06 -2.78
C LEU A 103 -17.21 2.93 -2.71
N ASN A 104 -16.79 1.74 -2.29
CA ASN A 104 -17.70 0.60 -2.14
C ASN A 104 -18.72 0.80 -1.02
N GLN A 105 -18.35 1.48 0.08
CA GLN A 105 -19.29 1.81 1.15
C GLN A 105 -20.37 2.75 0.64
N GLN A 106 -19.99 3.79 -0.12
CA GLN A 106 -20.94 4.72 -0.73
C GLN A 106 -21.88 3.99 -1.70
N ALA A 107 -21.34 3.21 -2.63
CA ALA A 107 -22.15 2.44 -3.59
C ALA A 107 -23.08 1.43 -2.90
N ARG A 108 -22.66 0.81 -1.78
CA ARG A 108 -23.53 -0.07 -0.97
C ARG A 108 -24.69 0.68 -0.32
N LEU A 109 -24.47 1.91 0.13
CA LEU A 109 -25.52 2.75 0.71
C LEU A 109 -26.55 3.13 -0.37
N GLU A 110 -26.08 3.54 -1.55
CA GLU A 110 -26.94 3.81 -2.71
C GLU A 110 -27.74 2.57 -3.11
N ASN A 111 -27.08 1.43 -3.29
CA ASN A 111 -27.75 0.17 -3.60
C ASN A 111 -28.79 -0.21 -2.55
N SER A 112 -28.48 -0.03 -1.28
CA SER A 112 -29.44 -0.28 -0.20
C SER A 112 -30.66 0.63 -0.31
N GLN A 113 -30.47 1.91 -0.64
CA GLN A 113 -31.56 2.86 -0.79
C GLN A 113 -32.42 2.52 -2.00
N ASN A 114 -31.79 2.26 -3.15
CA ASN A 114 -32.47 1.88 -4.39
C ASN A 114 -33.31 0.61 -4.15
N ILE A 115 -32.73 -0.44 -3.59
CA ILE A 115 -33.45 -1.71 -3.29
C ILE A 115 -34.60 -1.49 -2.29
N ALA A 116 -34.44 -0.59 -1.32
CA ALA A 116 -35.48 -0.32 -0.33
C ALA A 116 -36.67 0.45 -0.93
N GLY A 117 -36.42 1.34 -1.89
CA GLY A 117 -37.44 2.08 -2.63
C GLY A 117 -38.10 1.25 -3.72
N ASN A 118 -37.31 0.57 -4.55
CA ASN A 118 -37.76 -0.25 -5.66
C ASN A 118 -36.70 -1.31 -6.04
N VAL A 119 -37.08 -2.59 -5.96
CA VAL A 119 -36.20 -3.73 -6.28
C VAL A 119 -35.76 -3.75 -7.76
N ASP A 120 -36.50 -3.06 -8.63
CA ASP A 120 -36.23 -3.01 -10.06
C ASP A 120 -35.20 -1.94 -10.46
N GLU A 121 -34.76 -1.11 -9.51
CA GLU A 121 -33.74 -0.10 -9.77
C GLU A 121 -32.35 -0.70 -9.99
N ASN A 122 -31.56 0.02 -10.79
CA ASN A 122 -30.20 -0.38 -11.12
C ASN A 122 -29.28 -0.25 -9.90
N LEU A 123 -28.39 -1.22 -9.75
CA LEU A 123 -27.30 -1.20 -8.79
C LEU A 123 -26.18 -0.29 -9.29
N THR A 124 -25.69 0.58 -8.42
CA THR A 124 -24.38 1.20 -8.53
C THR A 124 -23.31 0.10 -8.44
N PRO A 125 -22.42 0.00 -9.44
CA PRO A 125 -21.42 -1.06 -9.47
C PRO A 125 -20.34 -0.85 -8.42
N LEU A 126 -19.83 -1.95 -7.87
CA LEU A 126 -18.73 -1.94 -6.91
C LEU A 126 -17.36 -1.99 -7.62
N TYR A 127 -16.35 -1.52 -6.90
CA TYR A 127 -14.94 -1.54 -7.29
C TYR A 127 -14.23 -2.75 -6.70
N SER A 128 -13.24 -3.28 -7.43
CA SER A 128 -12.46 -4.44 -7.00
C SER A 128 -11.41 -4.06 -5.95
N LEU A 129 -11.40 -4.79 -4.84
CA LEU A 129 -10.35 -4.72 -3.81
C LEU A 129 -9.07 -5.47 -4.20
N THR A 130 -9.14 -6.34 -5.21
CA THR A 130 -8.04 -7.21 -5.65
C THR A 130 -7.38 -6.74 -6.94
N ALA A 131 -7.86 -5.65 -7.55
CA ALA A 131 -7.24 -5.11 -8.76
C ALA A 131 -5.79 -4.68 -8.47
N ALA A 132 -4.87 -5.10 -9.33
CA ALA A 132 -3.44 -4.83 -9.16
C ALA A 132 -3.08 -3.37 -9.50
N ASP A 133 -3.92 -2.70 -10.29
CA ASP A 133 -3.63 -1.41 -10.89
C ASP A 133 -3.69 -0.24 -9.90
N ALA A 134 -3.03 0.87 -10.28
CA ALA A 134 -2.91 2.06 -9.46
C ALA A 134 -4.25 2.82 -9.26
N GLN A 135 -5.27 2.51 -10.06
CA GLN A 135 -6.56 3.18 -10.03
C GLN A 135 -7.68 2.23 -9.59
N PRO A 136 -8.69 2.71 -8.87
CA PRO A 136 -9.90 1.93 -8.60
C PRO A 136 -10.53 1.43 -9.89
N GLN A 137 -10.78 0.12 -9.96
CA GLN A 137 -11.43 -0.50 -11.12
C GLN A 137 -12.80 -1.01 -10.76
N VAL A 138 -13.79 -0.64 -11.56
CA VAL A 138 -15.14 -1.22 -11.48
C VAL A 138 -15.04 -2.72 -11.75
N ILE A 139 -15.75 -3.52 -10.97
CA ILE A 139 -15.77 -4.97 -11.18
C ILE A 139 -16.41 -5.25 -12.54
N PRO A 140 -15.74 -5.99 -13.46
CA PRO A 140 -16.29 -6.30 -14.77
C PRO A 140 -17.63 -7.01 -14.65
N ASP A 141 -18.55 -6.80 -15.59
CA ASP A 141 -19.87 -7.44 -15.68
C ASP A 141 -20.65 -7.46 -14.36
N PHE A 142 -20.56 -6.38 -13.58
CA PHE A 142 -21.29 -6.24 -12.33
C PHE A 142 -22.81 -6.34 -12.59
N PRO A 143 -23.58 -7.10 -11.78
CA PRO A 143 -25.00 -7.28 -11.99
C PRO A 143 -25.73 -5.93 -11.95
N SER A 144 -26.58 -5.68 -12.95
CA SER A 144 -27.37 -4.45 -13.02
C SER A 144 -28.46 -4.40 -11.96
N ARG A 145 -28.99 -5.55 -11.52
CA ARG A 145 -30.10 -5.64 -10.56
C ARG A 145 -29.83 -6.69 -9.50
N ILE A 146 -30.47 -6.56 -8.34
CA ILE A 146 -30.30 -7.49 -7.23
C ILE A 146 -30.81 -8.90 -7.56
N ASP A 147 -31.78 -9.02 -8.47
CA ASP A 147 -32.34 -10.29 -8.91
C ASP A 147 -31.48 -11.01 -9.95
N ASP A 148 -30.65 -10.27 -10.69
CA ASP A 148 -29.65 -10.86 -11.59
C ASP A 148 -28.74 -11.80 -10.79
N ILE A 149 -28.40 -11.42 -9.54
CA ILE A 149 -27.60 -12.23 -8.60
C ILE A 149 -28.25 -13.59 -8.30
N SER A 150 -29.57 -13.68 -8.31
CA SER A 150 -30.30 -14.94 -8.11
C SER A 150 -30.09 -15.92 -9.26
N GLN A 151 -29.83 -15.42 -10.47
CA GLN A 151 -29.69 -16.23 -11.69
C GLN A 151 -28.23 -16.56 -12.03
N MET A 152 -27.25 -15.86 -11.43
CA MET A 152 -25.82 -16.06 -11.70
C MET A 152 -25.34 -17.48 -11.37
N ASP A 153 -24.53 -18.07 -12.24
CA ASP A 153 -23.90 -19.36 -11.98
C ASP A 153 -22.85 -19.27 -10.85
N GLY A 154 -22.41 -20.44 -10.37
CA GLY A 154 -21.48 -20.50 -9.24
C GLY A 154 -20.08 -19.97 -9.51
N GLY A 155 -19.60 -20.05 -10.76
CA GLY A 155 -18.30 -19.50 -11.13
C GLY A 155 -18.31 -17.98 -11.04
N ARG A 156 -19.32 -17.37 -11.66
CA ARG A 156 -19.47 -15.91 -11.67
C ARG A 156 -19.72 -15.33 -10.28
N VAL A 157 -20.52 -15.99 -9.42
CA VAL A 157 -20.70 -15.57 -8.01
C VAL A 157 -19.36 -15.61 -7.25
N ASN A 158 -18.54 -16.64 -7.46
CA ASN A 158 -17.24 -16.75 -6.80
C ASN A 158 -16.25 -15.68 -7.25
N GLU A 159 -16.28 -15.32 -8.52
CA GLU A 159 -15.46 -14.26 -9.09
C GLU A 159 -15.80 -12.90 -8.45
N LEU A 160 -17.09 -12.54 -8.41
CA LEU A 160 -17.52 -11.30 -7.75
C LEU A 160 -17.17 -11.29 -6.26
N LEU A 161 -17.38 -12.40 -5.56
CA LEU A 161 -17.00 -12.51 -4.14
C LEU A 161 -15.48 -12.34 -3.95
N ARG A 162 -14.65 -12.85 -4.85
CA ARG A 162 -13.19 -12.65 -4.82
C ARG A 162 -12.82 -11.18 -4.97
N HIS A 163 -13.41 -10.48 -5.95
CA HIS A 163 -13.16 -9.04 -6.12
C HIS A 163 -13.54 -8.22 -4.89
N LEU A 164 -14.51 -8.69 -4.11
CA LEU A 164 -14.98 -8.07 -2.86
C LEU A 164 -14.29 -8.63 -1.60
N GLU A 165 -13.26 -9.46 -1.76
CA GLU A 165 -12.55 -10.18 -0.69
C GLU A 165 -13.49 -10.92 0.29
N GLN A 166 -14.59 -11.44 -0.24
CA GLN A 166 -15.56 -12.22 0.51
C GLN A 166 -15.28 -13.72 0.36
N GLY A 167 -15.60 -14.50 1.40
CA GLY A 167 -15.45 -15.95 1.35
C GLY A 167 -16.28 -16.60 0.23
N THR A 168 -15.72 -17.59 -0.47
CA THR A 168 -16.37 -18.35 -1.57
C THR A 168 -16.80 -19.75 -1.15
N THR A 169 -16.76 -20.04 0.15
CA THR A 169 -17.17 -21.32 0.73
C THR A 169 -18.70 -21.41 0.90
N GLY A 170 -19.21 -22.65 0.97
CA GLY A 170 -20.63 -22.95 1.09
C GLY A 170 -21.31 -23.32 -0.22
N ASN A 171 -22.59 -23.68 -0.14
CA ASN A 171 -23.40 -23.98 -1.33
C ASN A 171 -23.73 -22.70 -2.12
N LEU A 172 -24.20 -22.84 -3.37
CA LEU A 172 -24.46 -21.71 -4.25
C LEU A 172 -25.44 -20.69 -3.66
N GLY A 173 -26.51 -21.14 -3.02
CA GLY A 173 -27.50 -20.26 -2.38
C GLY A 173 -26.86 -19.39 -1.29
N GLN A 174 -26.04 -19.98 -0.42
CA GLN A 174 -25.30 -19.24 0.62
C GLN A 174 -24.36 -18.19 0.02
N ARG A 175 -23.67 -18.52 -1.08
CA ARG A 175 -22.77 -17.59 -1.77
C ARG A 175 -23.52 -16.44 -2.43
N ARG A 176 -24.65 -16.72 -3.09
CA ARG A 176 -25.55 -15.68 -3.64
C ARG A 176 -26.07 -14.77 -2.53
N THR A 177 -26.51 -15.32 -1.40
CA THR A 177 -26.91 -14.54 -0.22
C THR A 177 -25.77 -13.64 0.28
N ARG A 178 -24.55 -14.17 0.38
CA ARG A 178 -23.37 -13.40 0.78
C ARG A 178 -23.09 -12.26 -0.20
N LEU A 179 -23.18 -12.53 -1.50
CA LEU A 179 -22.99 -11.54 -2.54
C LEU A 179 -24.07 -10.44 -2.46
N LYS A 180 -25.35 -10.80 -2.34
CA LYS A 180 -26.44 -9.82 -2.16
C LYS A 180 -26.17 -8.89 -0.98
N ARG A 181 -25.74 -9.42 0.17
CA ARG A 181 -25.36 -8.60 1.34
C ARG A 181 -24.16 -7.70 1.05
N ALA A 182 -23.13 -8.22 0.39
CA ALA A 182 -21.93 -7.47 0.05
C ALA A 182 -22.19 -6.33 -0.95
N VAL A 183 -23.25 -6.41 -1.76
CA VAL A 183 -23.70 -5.37 -2.69
C VAL A 183 -24.53 -4.28 -2.00
N GLY A 184 -25.03 -4.51 -0.80
CA GLY A 184 -25.94 -3.60 -0.08
C GLY A 184 -27.40 -4.08 -0.05
N GLY A 185 -27.68 -5.27 -0.59
CA GLY A 185 -29.01 -5.88 -0.54
C GLY A 185 -29.32 -6.43 0.85
N TYR A 186 -30.36 -5.87 1.48
CA TYR A 186 -30.97 -6.46 2.66
C TYR A 186 -31.88 -7.60 2.22
N ILE A 187 -31.57 -8.82 2.65
CA ILE A 187 -32.58 -9.89 2.63
C ILE A 187 -33.58 -9.51 3.71
N ARG A 188 -34.71 -8.90 3.32
CA ARG A 188 -35.87 -8.89 4.21
C ARG A 188 -36.15 -10.35 4.52
N ALA A 189 -35.92 -10.75 5.76
CA ALA A 189 -36.43 -12.02 6.22
C ALA A 189 -37.95 -11.91 6.08
N THR A 190 -38.52 -12.53 5.06
CA THR A 190 -39.96 -12.78 4.95
C THR A 190 -40.34 -13.79 6.03
N GLY A 191 -40.27 -13.34 7.28
CA GLY A 191 -40.86 -14.02 8.42
C GLY A 191 -42.35 -13.65 8.48
N PRO A 192 -43.22 -14.54 9.00
CA PRO A 192 -44.68 -14.35 9.04
C PRO A 192 -45.17 -13.21 9.95
N PHE A 193 -44.30 -12.33 10.45
CA PHE A 193 -44.62 -11.28 11.42
C PHE A 193 -44.45 -9.85 10.91
N ALA A 194 -44.27 -9.64 9.61
CA ALA A 194 -44.25 -8.29 9.03
C ALA A 194 -45.67 -7.76 8.76
N LYS A 195 -46.41 -7.49 9.85
CA LYS A 195 -47.54 -6.56 9.87
C LYS A 195 -47.35 -5.64 11.07
N VAL A 196 -46.99 -4.38 10.83
CA VAL A 196 -47.38 -3.23 11.64
C VAL A 196 -47.64 -2.08 10.68
#